data_AF-A0A7V2WN29-F1
#
_entry.id   AF-A0A7V2WN29-F1
#
_cell.length_a   1.000
_cell.length_b   1.000
_cell.length_c   1.000
_cell.angle_alpha   90.00
_cell.angle_beta   90.00
_cell.angle_gamma   90.00
#
_symmetry.space_group_name_H-M   'P 1'
#
loop_
_entity.id
_entity.type
_entity.pdbx_description
1 polymer ?
#
loop_
_entity_poly.entity_id
_entity_poly.type
_entity_poly.pdbx_seq_one_letter_code
_entity_poly.pdbx_strand_id
1 'polypeptide(L)'
;MTYIKSAFLAVSVITAVVLPASLVKAGSHVGVTAAVNKQAKSTLPSGRVRTVVMGNKVIFKERINTSGSGLVQVLFVDGSTLTVGANASLVIDQFVYNPAKGTGKLAVSFGKGVMRFIGGKISKTKGGVTVRTTVGTAGIRGGMANIGVNNGKGVFSFLYGDELTFLGLGGQRRRVYQSGYTLLAEREGATQYSRLVIRRTRKGDTEFFQTRLAGDRRQKGGARRKPTDGQVANGPLPHRNSLVPLPRISPFAPPQTVVSTPLPEIEDDLLDLSNSTDPLLNSEIDTCNYETYTGC
;
A
#
# COMPACT_ATOMS: atom_id res chain seq x y z
N MET A 1 57.26 33.67 -76.61
CA MET A 1 57.57 34.73 -75.62
C MET A 1 56.37 34.94 -74.72
N THR A 2 56.41 34.30 -73.55
CA THR A 2 56.18 34.85 -72.20
C THR A 2 54.94 35.69 -71.79
N TYR A 3 54.37 35.24 -70.65
CA TYR A 3 53.54 35.91 -69.60
C TYR A 3 52.07 36.21 -69.94
N ILE A 4 51.09 35.99 -69.05
CA ILE A 4 50.96 36.54 -67.70
C ILE A 4 50.12 35.61 -66.79
N LYS A 5 50.56 35.46 -65.53
CA LYS A 5 49.82 34.86 -64.40
C LYS A 5 48.91 35.92 -63.77
N SER A 6 47.66 35.59 -63.47
CA SER A 6 46.80 36.39 -62.59
C SER A 6 46.08 35.47 -61.60
N ALA A 7 46.54 35.53 -60.35
CA ALA A 7 45.96 34.85 -59.20
C ALA A 7 44.82 35.72 -58.62
N PHE A 8 43.60 35.18 -58.60
CA PHE A 8 42.49 35.78 -57.87
C PHE A 8 42.28 35.01 -56.56
N LEU A 9 42.42 35.74 -55.45
CA LEU A 9 42.27 35.30 -54.07
C LEU A 9 40.76 35.17 -53.77
N ALA A 10 40.26 33.95 -53.56
CA ALA A 10 38.87 33.71 -53.17
C ALA A 10 38.73 33.78 -51.63
N VAL A 11 38.09 34.84 -51.14
CA VAL A 11 37.69 34.99 -49.73
C VAL A 11 36.43 34.15 -49.50
N SER A 12 36.58 33.01 -48.82
CA SER A 12 35.46 32.14 -48.45
C SER A 12 34.82 32.61 -47.14
N VAL A 13 33.57 33.08 -47.23
CA VAL A 13 32.75 33.49 -46.09
C VAL A 13 32.19 32.23 -45.42
N ILE A 14 32.76 31.85 -44.27
CA ILE A 14 32.25 30.75 -43.44
C ILE A 14 30.96 31.21 -42.75
N THR A 15 29.81 30.77 -43.26
CA THR A 15 28.51 30.98 -42.63
C THR A 15 28.35 29.96 -41.51
N ALA A 16 28.42 30.41 -40.25
CA ALA A 16 28.20 29.57 -39.08
C ALA A 16 26.73 29.14 -39.00
N VAL A 17 26.44 27.87 -39.29
CA VAL A 17 25.13 27.24 -39.08
C VAL A 17 24.87 27.14 -37.59
N VAL A 18 24.07 28.06 -37.05
CA VAL A 18 23.58 28.00 -35.68
C VAL A 18 22.49 26.92 -35.62
N LEU A 19 22.86 25.73 -35.16
CA LEU A 19 21.90 24.66 -34.82
C LEU A 19 21.00 25.15 -33.67
N PRO A 20 19.66 25.15 -33.83
CA PRO A 20 18.77 25.45 -32.72
C PRO A 20 18.87 24.32 -31.69
N ALA A 21 19.47 24.62 -30.53
CA ALA A 21 19.41 23.75 -29.37
C ALA A 21 17.94 23.56 -28.98
N SER A 22 17.41 22.35 -29.20
CA SER A 22 16.05 22.01 -28.80
C SER A 22 15.94 22.10 -27.28
N LEU A 23 15.17 23.08 -26.81
CA LEU A 23 14.81 23.23 -25.40
C LEU A 23 14.12 21.95 -24.91
N VAL A 24 14.80 21.20 -24.04
CA VAL A 24 14.19 20.07 -23.32
C VAL A 24 13.06 20.64 -22.44
N LYS A 25 11.81 20.39 -22.82
CA LYS A 25 10.63 20.85 -22.09
C LYS A 25 10.65 20.24 -20.69
N ALA A 26 10.76 21.09 -19.68
CA ALA A 26 10.74 20.70 -18.28
C ALA A 26 9.43 20.00 -17.91
N GLY A 27 9.54 18.77 -17.40
CA GLY A 27 8.57 18.09 -16.54
C GLY A 27 7.19 17.81 -17.14
N SER A 28 7.04 16.70 -17.87
CA SER A 28 5.71 16.13 -18.13
C SER A 28 5.01 15.84 -16.80
N HIS A 29 3.85 16.46 -16.58
CA HIS A 29 3.00 16.20 -15.42
C HIS A 29 2.52 14.74 -15.45
N VAL A 30 2.78 13.99 -14.38
CA VAL A 30 2.45 12.56 -14.31
C VAL A 30 1.26 12.27 -13.41
N GLY A 31 0.97 13.16 -12.45
CA GLY A 31 -0.08 12.99 -11.47
C GLY A 31 -0.07 14.04 -10.38
N VAL A 32 -0.89 13.83 -9.36
CA VAL A 32 -1.05 14.73 -8.20
C VAL A 32 -0.92 13.98 -6.88
N THR A 33 -0.48 14.67 -5.83
CA THR A 33 -0.49 14.13 -4.48
C THR A 33 -1.91 14.21 -3.89
N ALA A 34 -2.54 13.05 -3.70
CA ALA A 34 -3.92 12.94 -3.23
C ALA A 34 -4.02 12.90 -1.69
N ALA A 35 -3.02 12.35 -1.01
CA ALA A 35 -2.97 12.30 0.44
C ALA A 35 -1.52 12.45 0.93
N VAL A 36 -1.30 13.20 2.01
CA VAL A 36 0.05 13.41 2.54
C VAL A 36 0.02 13.50 4.07
N ASN A 37 0.91 12.77 4.74
CA ASN A 37 1.27 13.04 6.12
C ASN A 37 2.56 13.86 6.19
N LYS A 38 2.58 14.83 7.12
CA LYS A 38 3.76 15.67 7.36
C LYS A 38 4.91 14.74 7.74
N GLN A 39 6.10 14.97 7.17
CA GLN A 39 7.27 14.07 7.08
C GLN A 39 7.47 13.42 5.68
N ALA A 40 7.09 14.16 4.64
CA ALA A 40 7.44 13.83 3.26
C ALA A 40 8.12 15.01 2.57
N LYS A 41 9.24 14.75 1.89
CA LYS A 41 9.96 15.70 1.04
C LYS A 41 10.03 15.14 -0.38
N SER A 42 9.95 16.01 -1.37
CA SER A 42 10.23 15.69 -2.76
C SER A 42 11.45 16.45 -3.26
N THR A 43 12.26 15.81 -4.08
CA THR A 43 13.36 16.42 -4.81
C THR A 43 12.99 16.40 -6.29
N LEU A 44 12.83 17.59 -6.88
CA LEU A 44 12.55 17.75 -8.30
C LEU A 44 13.77 17.40 -9.14
N PRO A 45 13.63 17.13 -10.45
CA PRO A 45 14.77 16.88 -11.34
C PRO A 45 15.78 18.03 -11.38
N SER A 46 15.35 19.26 -11.09
CA SER A 46 16.25 20.42 -10.96
C SER A 46 17.10 20.43 -9.67
N GLY A 47 16.96 19.41 -8.81
CA GLY A 47 17.62 19.34 -7.51
C GLY A 47 16.88 20.07 -6.38
N ARG A 48 15.90 20.94 -6.71
CA ARG A 48 15.13 21.68 -5.70
C ARG A 48 14.33 20.73 -4.81
N VAL A 49 14.53 20.87 -3.50
CA VAL A 49 13.80 20.11 -2.47
C VAL A 49 12.59 20.91 -1.98
N ARG A 50 11.44 20.25 -1.82
CA ARG A 50 10.25 20.84 -1.21
C ARG A 50 9.55 19.86 -0.29
N THR A 51 8.82 20.38 0.70
CA THR A 51 7.88 19.56 1.47
C THR A 51 6.72 19.15 0.56
N VAL A 52 6.35 17.87 0.59
CA VAL A 52 5.18 17.40 -0.15
C VAL A 52 3.93 17.87 0.59
N VAL A 53 3.02 18.51 -0.13
CA VAL A 53 1.68 18.86 0.36
C VAL A 53 0.64 18.29 -0.60
N MET A 54 -0.60 18.18 -0.14
CA MET A 54 -1.74 17.75 -0.97
C MET A 54 -1.88 18.68 -2.19
N GLY A 55 -2.24 18.10 -3.35
CA GLY A 55 -2.44 18.83 -4.60
C GLY A 55 -1.17 19.23 -5.34
N ASN A 56 0.03 18.89 -4.83
CA ASN A 56 1.25 19.09 -5.60
C ASN A 56 1.22 18.26 -6.87
N LYS A 57 1.52 18.91 -8.00
CA LYS A 57 1.85 18.21 -9.24
C LYS A 57 3.11 17.40 -9.03
N VAL A 58 3.04 16.13 -9.39
CA VAL A 58 4.17 15.22 -9.46
C VAL A 58 4.67 15.24 -10.90
N ILE A 59 5.99 15.27 -11.07
CA ILE A 59 6.65 15.29 -12.37
C ILE A 59 7.61 14.11 -12.55
N PHE A 60 7.98 13.85 -13.81
CA PHE A 60 8.98 12.85 -14.18
C PHE A 60 10.31 13.07 -13.45
N LYS A 61 10.99 11.98 -13.04
CA LYS A 61 12.24 11.98 -12.25
C LYS A 61 12.16 12.67 -10.89
N GLU A 62 10.96 12.96 -10.39
CA GLU A 62 10.79 13.43 -9.01
C GLU A 62 11.05 12.29 -8.03
N ARG A 63 11.89 12.57 -7.02
CA ARG A 63 12.15 11.65 -5.91
C ARG A 63 11.27 12.02 -4.74
N ILE A 64 10.53 11.06 -4.19
CA ILE A 64 9.74 11.21 -2.97
C ILE A 64 10.46 10.47 -1.85
N ASN A 65 10.74 11.17 -0.75
CA ASN A 65 11.29 10.62 0.47
C ASN A 65 10.32 10.85 1.62
N THR A 66 10.04 9.81 2.38
CA THR A 66 9.25 9.86 3.61
C THR A 66 10.12 9.43 4.79
N SER A 67 9.89 10.03 5.96
CA SER A 67 10.57 9.69 7.21
C SER A 67 9.53 9.37 8.29
N GLY A 68 9.90 8.58 9.31
CA GLY A 68 9.06 8.36 10.49
C GLY A 68 7.69 7.81 10.11
N SER A 69 6.62 8.58 10.35
CA SER A 69 5.24 8.23 10.01
C SER A 69 4.75 8.89 8.70
N GLY A 70 5.67 9.41 7.89
CA GLY A 70 5.38 10.03 6.61
C GLY A 70 4.68 9.09 5.64
N LEU A 71 3.70 9.63 4.91
CA LEU A 71 2.92 8.91 3.91
C LEU A 71 2.62 9.87 2.76
N VAL A 72 2.75 9.40 1.53
CA VAL A 72 2.35 10.15 0.33
C VAL A 72 1.57 9.22 -0.57
N GLN A 73 0.38 9.61 -0.98
CA GLN A 73 -0.34 8.96 -2.06
C GLN A 73 -0.28 9.84 -3.31
N VAL A 74 0.17 9.24 -4.42
CA VAL A 74 0.15 9.85 -5.74
C VAL A 74 -0.99 9.20 -6.55
N LEU A 75 -1.84 10.04 -7.12
CA LEU A 75 -2.82 9.66 -8.14
C LEU A 75 -2.25 10.03 -9.51
N PHE A 76 -2.02 9.04 -10.35
CA PHE A 76 -1.54 9.25 -11.72
C PHE A 76 -2.71 9.51 -12.66
N VAL A 77 -2.41 10.14 -13.80
CA VAL A 77 -3.42 10.48 -14.82
C VAL A 77 -4.04 9.27 -15.53
N ASP A 78 -3.45 8.07 -15.39
CA ASP A 78 -4.03 6.82 -15.92
C ASP A 78 -5.03 6.17 -14.94
N GLY A 79 -5.26 6.81 -13.79
CA GLY A 79 -6.12 6.33 -12.70
C GLY A 79 -5.42 5.39 -11.72
N SER A 80 -4.14 5.07 -11.91
CA SER A 80 -3.39 4.27 -10.93
C SER A 80 -3.06 5.10 -9.69
N THR A 81 -2.89 4.42 -8.55
CA THR A 81 -2.42 5.06 -7.33
C THR A 81 -1.17 4.38 -6.78
N LEU A 82 -0.29 5.22 -6.23
CA LEU A 82 0.94 4.80 -5.57
C LEU A 82 0.98 5.42 -4.18
N THR A 83 0.86 4.59 -3.16
CA THR A 83 1.05 4.98 -1.78
C THR A 83 2.47 4.65 -1.35
N VAL A 84 3.20 5.66 -0.91
CA VAL A 84 4.56 5.58 -0.36
C VAL A 84 4.43 5.75 1.15
N GLY A 85 4.76 4.71 1.92
CA GLY A 85 4.62 4.70 3.37
C GLY A 85 5.87 5.20 4.10
N ALA A 86 5.97 4.87 5.38
CA ALA A 86 7.06 5.27 6.26
C ALA A 86 8.47 4.89 5.76
N ASN A 87 9.46 5.76 6.05
CA ASN A 87 10.89 5.53 5.82
C ASN A 87 11.25 5.11 4.38
N ALA A 88 10.53 5.63 3.40
CA ALA A 88 10.64 5.20 2.03
C ALA A 88 11.39 6.20 1.15
N SER A 89 12.00 5.68 0.09
CA SER A 89 12.61 6.48 -0.98
C SER A 89 12.22 5.89 -2.33
N LEU A 90 11.54 6.70 -3.14
CA LEU A 90 11.02 6.31 -4.44
C LEU A 90 11.32 7.39 -5.48
N VAL A 91 11.60 6.98 -6.72
CA VAL A 91 11.73 7.85 -7.89
C VAL A 91 10.76 7.40 -8.96
N ILE A 92 10.08 8.35 -9.60
CA ILE A 92 9.25 8.07 -10.78
C ILE A 92 10.12 8.18 -12.02
N ASP A 93 10.64 7.05 -12.47
CA ASP A 93 11.62 6.99 -13.55
C ASP A 93 11.01 7.15 -14.93
N GLN A 94 9.76 6.71 -15.10
CA GLN A 94 9.04 6.81 -16.38
C GLN A 94 7.55 6.87 -16.14
N PHE A 95 6.89 7.77 -16.84
CA PHE A 95 5.44 7.77 -16.97
C PHE A 95 5.07 8.30 -18.35
N VAL A 96 4.64 7.39 -19.23
CA VAL A 96 4.14 7.69 -20.57
C VAL A 96 2.75 7.11 -20.66
N TYR A 97 1.78 7.91 -21.06
CA TYR A 97 0.39 7.49 -21.11
C TYR A 97 -0.30 8.04 -22.37
N ASN A 98 -0.92 7.15 -23.14
CA ASN A 98 -1.79 7.51 -24.24
C ASN A 98 -3.25 7.32 -23.78
N PRO A 99 -4.01 8.40 -23.52
CA PRO A 99 -5.38 8.30 -23.04
C PRO A 99 -6.36 7.71 -24.05
N ALA A 100 -6.11 7.90 -25.36
CA ALA A 100 -6.97 7.38 -26.42
C ALA A 100 -6.89 5.85 -26.52
N LYS A 101 -5.70 5.29 -26.31
CA LYS A 101 -5.48 3.83 -26.36
C LYS A 101 -5.52 3.16 -24.98
N GLY A 102 -5.46 3.93 -23.90
CA GLY A 102 -5.32 3.40 -22.54
C GLY A 102 -4.00 2.69 -22.27
N THR A 103 -2.99 2.86 -23.14
CA THR A 103 -1.69 2.18 -23.06
C THR A 103 -0.60 3.12 -22.58
N GLY A 104 0.52 2.55 -22.11
CA GLY A 104 1.62 3.36 -21.61
C GLY A 104 2.68 2.55 -20.89
N LYS A 105 3.55 3.26 -20.18
CA LYS A 105 4.56 2.71 -19.28
C LYS A 105 4.67 3.56 -18.02
N LEU A 106 4.61 2.90 -16.87
CA LEU A 106 4.93 3.44 -15.56
C LEU A 106 6.11 2.62 -15.00
N ALA A 107 7.24 3.28 -14.78
CA ALA A 107 8.39 2.69 -14.12
C ALA A 107 8.76 3.52 -12.89
N VAL A 108 8.98 2.85 -11.77
CA VAL A 108 9.43 3.47 -10.53
C VAL A 108 10.64 2.74 -9.98
N SER A 109 11.59 3.49 -9.42
CA SER A 109 12.71 2.95 -8.64
C SER A 109 12.42 3.13 -7.16
N PHE A 110 12.41 2.03 -6.43
CA PHE A 110 12.05 1.95 -5.03
C PHE A 110 13.22 1.41 -4.22
N GLY A 111 13.91 2.31 -3.51
CA GLY A 111 15.16 1.98 -2.82
C GLY A 111 14.93 1.27 -1.49
N LYS A 112 13.96 1.75 -0.71
CA LYS A 112 13.65 1.26 0.65
C LYS A 112 12.26 1.67 1.10
N GLY A 113 11.80 1.08 2.20
CA GLY A 113 10.56 1.39 2.89
C GLY A 113 9.42 0.46 2.46
N VAL A 114 8.19 0.96 2.54
CA VAL A 114 7.02 0.26 1.99
C VAL A 114 6.25 1.11 0.98
N MET A 115 5.65 0.45 0.00
CA MET A 115 4.72 1.06 -0.94
C MET A 115 3.56 0.13 -1.26
N ARG A 116 2.45 0.72 -1.69
CA ARG A 116 1.33 0.01 -2.34
C ARG A 116 1.10 0.62 -3.69
N PHE A 117 0.94 -0.24 -4.68
CA PHE A 117 0.51 0.14 -6.01
C PHE A 117 -0.87 -0.43 -6.28
N ILE A 118 -1.76 0.40 -6.83
CA ILE A 118 -3.08 0.01 -7.32
C ILE A 118 -3.14 0.36 -8.80
N GLY A 119 -3.35 -0.65 -9.64
CA GLY A 119 -3.31 -0.54 -11.09
C GLY A 119 -4.40 0.34 -11.70
N GLY A 120 -3.99 1.18 -12.65
CA GLY A 120 -4.86 1.97 -13.54
C GLY A 120 -4.88 1.38 -14.95
N LYS A 121 -5.16 2.23 -15.95
CA LYS A 121 -5.24 1.80 -17.36
C LYS A 121 -3.94 1.20 -17.88
N ILE A 122 -2.78 1.79 -17.54
CA ILE A 122 -1.47 1.30 -17.99
C ILE A 122 -1.22 -0.13 -17.49
N SER A 123 -1.65 -0.45 -16.27
CA SER A 123 -1.41 -1.75 -15.64
C SER A 123 -2.10 -2.90 -16.36
N LYS A 124 -3.14 -2.63 -17.16
CA LYS A 124 -3.85 -3.65 -17.93
C LYS A 124 -3.04 -4.19 -19.11
N THR A 125 -1.96 -3.50 -19.49
CA THR A 125 -1.06 -3.92 -20.56
C THR A 125 0.13 -4.70 -19.99
N LYS A 126 0.53 -5.79 -20.67
CA LYS A 126 1.72 -6.55 -20.30
C LYS A 126 2.96 -5.66 -20.29
N GLY A 127 3.70 -5.65 -19.18
CA GLY A 127 4.89 -4.81 -19.01
C GLY A 127 4.59 -3.30 -18.86
N GLY A 128 3.33 -2.93 -18.65
CA GLY A 128 2.94 -1.53 -18.46
C GLY A 128 3.47 -0.94 -17.15
N VAL A 129 3.55 -1.73 -16.07
CA VAL A 129 4.03 -1.25 -14.77
C VAL A 129 5.23 -2.05 -14.29
N THR A 130 6.30 -1.34 -13.91
CA THR A 130 7.54 -1.92 -13.39
C THR A 130 8.02 -1.19 -12.14
N VAL A 131 8.39 -1.94 -11.10
CA VAL A 131 8.98 -1.45 -9.86
C VAL A 131 10.38 -2.03 -9.73
N ARG A 132 11.40 -1.20 -9.91
CA ARG A 132 12.81 -1.56 -9.71
C ARG A 132 13.18 -1.41 -8.25
N THR A 133 13.82 -2.40 -7.65
CA THR A 133 14.21 -2.39 -6.24
C THR A 133 15.67 -2.80 -6.07
N THR A 134 16.20 -2.66 -4.87
CA THR A 134 17.55 -3.12 -4.51
C THR A 134 17.69 -4.64 -4.45
N VAL A 135 16.61 -5.41 -4.63
CA VAL A 135 16.60 -6.88 -4.63
C VAL A 135 16.11 -7.49 -5.94
N GLY A 136 15.76 -6.67 -6.93
CA GLY A 136 15.22 -7.13 -8.23
C GLY A 136 14.12 -6.22 -8.76
N THR A 137 13.49 -6.65 -9.85
CA THR A 137 12.47 -5.87 -10.56
C THR A 137 11.13 -6.60 -10.54
N ALA A 138 10.10 -5.95 -10.02
CA ALA A 138 8.74 -6.46 -10.05
C ALA A 138 7.95 -5.86 -11.22
N GLY A 139 7.17 -6.67 -11.94
CA GLY A 139 6.16 -6.21 -12.90
C GLY A 139 4.76 -6.51 -12.37
N ILE A 140 3.83 -5.57 -12.50
CA ILE A 140 2.46 -5.72 -11.96
C ILE A 140 1.46 -5.57 -13.11
N ARG A 141 0.56 -6.55 -13.28
CA ARG A 141 -0.50 -6.50 -14.30
C ARG A 141 -1.90 -6.52 -13.67
N GLY A 142 -2.70 -5.52 -14.03
CA GLY A 142 -4.13 -5.42 -13.72
C GLY A 142 -4.48 -5.39 -12.24
N GLY A 143 -3.53 -5.05 -11.36
CA GLY A 143 -3.59 -5.51 -9.98
C GLY A 143 -3.19 -4.52 -8.89
N MET A 144 -3.28 -5.01 -7.66
CA MET A 144 -2.81 -4.37 -6.45
C MET A 144 -1.69 -5.19 -5.84
N ALA A 145 -0.57 -4.52 -5.51
CA ALA A 145 0.55 -5.13 -4.84
C ALA A 145 1.10 -4.24 -3.74
N ASN A 146 1.51 -4.87 -2.64
CA ASN A 146 2.30 -4.24 -1.61
C ASN A 146 3.76 -4.66 -1.75
N ILE A 147 4.67 -3.71 -1.66
CA ILE A 147 6.10 -3.93 -1.82
C ILE A 147 6.82 -3.29 -0.63
N GLY A 148 7.58 -4.11 0.10
CA GLY A 148 8.43 -3.67 1.19
C GLY A 148 9.87 -4.02 0.87
N VAL A 149 10.80 -3.08 1.04
CA VAL A 149 12.22 -3.30 0.79
C VAL A 149 13.02 -2.73 1.95
N ASN A 150 13.87 -3.55 2.56
CA ASN A 150 14.75 -3.11 3.64
C ASN A 150 16.00 -4.01 3.69
N ASN A 151 17.19 -3.40 3.76
CA ASN A 151 18.46 -4.10 3.99
C ASN A 151 18.67 -5.36 3.12
N GLY A 152 18.41 -5.26 1.82
CA GLY A 152 18.56 -6.39 0.90
C GLY A 152 17.48 -7.47 1.02
N LYS A 153 16.42 -7.24 1.80
CA LYS A 153 15.22 -8.06 1.86
C LYS A 153 14.06 -7.35 1.17
N GLY A 154 13.24 -8.11 0.45
CA GLY A 154 12.05 -7.65 -0.23
C GLY A 154 10.87 -8.55 0.08
N VAL A 155 9.71 -7.93 0.30
CA VAL A 155 8.42 -8.59 0.51
C VAL A 155 7.46 -8.04 -0.53
N PHE A 156 6.92 -8.90 -1.38
CA PHE A 156 6.05 -8.54 -2.50
C PHE A 156 4.74 -9.31 -2.36
N SER A 157 3.74 -8.70 -1.74
CA SER A 157 2.42 -9.32 -1.56
C SER A 157 1.49 -8.93 -2.70
N PHE A 158 1.05 -9.93 -3.46
CA PHE A 158 0.09 -9.76 -4.55
C PHE A 158 -1.33 -9.91 -4.01
N LEU A 159 -2.07 -8.81 -3.97
CA LEU A 159 -3.38 -8.75 -3.32
C LEU A 159 -4.52 -8.99 -4.30
N TYR A 160 -4.38 -8.54 -5.54
CA TYR A 160 -5.39 -8.65 -6.59
C TYR A 160 -4.75 -8.43 -7.97
N GLY A 161 -5.35 -8.97 -9.03
CA GLY A 161 -5.00 -8.70 -10.42
C GLY A 161 -4.67 -9.95 -11.21
N ASP A 162 -4.02 -9.76 -12.36
CA ASP A 162 -3.69 -10.87 -13.25
C ASP A 162 -2.38 -11.57 -12.89
N GLU A 163 -1.35 -10.80 -12.52
CA GLU A 163 -0.05 -11.33 -12.15
C GLU A 163 0.86 -10.29 -11.48
N LEU A 164 1.77 -10.82 -10.67
CA LEU A 164 3.02 -10.18 -10.27
C LEU A 164 4.18 -11.01 -10.83
N THR A 165 5.03 -10.39 -11.64
CA THR A 165 6.31 -10.98 -12.09
C THR A 165 7.44 -10.41 -11.25
N PHE A 166 8.49 -11.21 -11.05
CA PHE A 166 9.69 -10.78 -10.37
C PHE A 166 10.92 -11.30 -11.10
N LEU A 167 11.83 -10.40 -11.44
CA LEU A 167 13.16 -10.68 -11.95
C LEU A 167 14.17 -10.37 -10.84
N GLY A 168 14.71 -11.39 -10.20
CA GLY A 168 15.78 -11.23 -9.21
C GLY A 168 17.06 -10.69 -9.84
N LEU A 169 17.96 -10.16 -9.02
CA LEU A 169 19.25 -9.64 -9.50
C LEU A 169 20.11 -10.70 -10.19
N GLY A 170 19.85 -11.98 -9.93
CA GLY A 170 20.51 -13.09 -10.60
C GLY A 170 19.84 -13.64 -11.84
N GLY A 171 18.89 -12.90 -12.40
CA GLY A 171 18.16 -13.34 -13.59
C GLY A 171 17.04 -14.35 -13.30
N GLN A 172 16.88 -14.82 -12.07
CA GLN A 172 15.79 -15.73 -11.71
C GLN A 172 14.45 -15.03 -11.91
N ARG A 173 13.59 -15.64 -12.73
CA ARG A 173 12.24 -15.16 -12.97
C ARG A 173 11.24 -15.96 -12.16
N ARG A 174 10.37 -15.26 -11.44
CA ARG A 174 9.24 -15.82 -10.71
C ARG A 174 7.97 -15.08 -11.09
N ARG A 175 6.84 -15.77 -10.98
CA ARG A 175 5.54 -15.24 -11.31
C ARG A 175 4.52 -15.73 -10.29
N VAL A 176 3.69 -14.81 -9.82
CA VAL A 176 2.60 -15.05 -8.87
C VAL A 176 1.32 -14.68 -9.62
N TYR A 177 0.47 -15.67 -9.89
CA TYR A 177 -0.78 -15.51 -10.65
C TYR A 177 -2.01 -15.47 -9.75
N GLN A 178 -1.86 -15.90 -8.50
CA GLN A 178 -2.95 -16.01 -7.55
C GLN A 178 -2.81 -14.90 -6.52
N SER A 179 -3.88 -14.11 -6.36
CA SER A 179 -4.03 -13.18 -5.26
C SER A 179 -3.89 -13.90 -3.91
N GLY A 180 -3.38 -13.20 -2.90
CA GLY A 180 -3.16 -13.77 -1.56
C GLY A 180 -1.87 -14.58 -1.45
N TYR A 181 -0.89 -14.33 -2.33
CA TYR A 181 0.45 -14.88 -2.25
C TYR A 181 1.49 -13.77 -2.09
N THR A 182 2.54 -14.08 -1.33
CA THR A 182 3.68 -13.22 -1.07
C THR A 182 4.94 -13.86 -1.65
N LEU A 183 5.68 -13.08 -2.45
CA LEU A 183 7.05 -13.40 -2.83
C LEU A 183 8.01 -12.72 -1.86
N LEU A 184 8.93 -13.50 -1.32
CA LEU A 184 10.04 -13.03 -0.50
C LEU A 184 11.31 -13.09 -1.34
N ALA A 185 12.07 -12.01 -1.34
CA ALA A 185 13.38 -11.93 -1.97
C ALA A 185 14.40 -11.54 -0.90
N GLU A 186 15.47 -12.31 -0.75
CA GLU A 186 16.56 -12.00 0.17
C GLU A 186 17.87 -12.03 -0.59
N ARG A 187 18.64 -10.94 -0.51
CA ARG A 187 19.96 -10.83 -1.11
C ARG A 187 20.95 -11.66 -0.29
N GLU A 188 21.61 -12.62 -0.93
CA GLU A 188 22.61 -13.48 -0.30
C GLU A 188 24.02 -12.96 -0.62
N GLY A 189 24.70 -12.42 0.41
CA GLY A 189 26.07 -11.89 0.26
C GLY A 189 26.19 -10.63 -0.61
N ALA A 190 27.45 -10.30 -0.97
CA ALA A 190 27.78 -9.14 -1.81
C ALA A 190 27.68 -9.45 -3.33
N THR A 191 27.82 -10.72 -3.70
CA THR A 191 27.95 -11.19 -5.09
C THR A 191 26.88 -12.20 -5.52
N GLN A 192 26.01 -12.65 -4.61
CA GLN A 192 25.08 -13.74 -4.89
C GLN A 192 23.60 -13.33 -4.94
N TYR A 193 22.90 -14.10 -5.75
CA TYR A 193 21.57 -13.85 -6.27
C TYR A 193 20.50 -13.87 -5.18
N SER A 194 19.32 -13.31 -5.47
CA SER A 194 18.24 -13.27 -4.49
C SER A 194 17.64 -14.67 -4.28
N ARG A 195 17.60 -15.15 -3.03
CA ARG A 195 16.76 -16.30 -2.67
C ARG A 195 15.30 -15.90 -2.80
N LEU A 196 14.56 -16.57 -3.69
CA LEU A 196 13.16 -16.27 -3.99
C LEU A 196 12.24 -17.36 -3.44
N VAL A 197 11.34 -17.00 -2.53
CA VAL A 197 10.35 -17.90 -1.95
C VAL A 197 8.95 -17.34 -2.21
N ILE A 198 8.06 -18.15 -2.77
CA ILE A 198 6.65 -17.81 -2.92
C ILE A 198 5.84 -18.64 -1.92
N ARG A 199 4.99 -17.98 -1.15
CA ARG A 199 4.07 -18.64 -0.21
C ARG A 199 2.75 -17.89 -0.11
N ARG A 200 1.71 -18.50 0.46
CA ARG A 200 0.49 -17.77 0.83
C ARG A 200 0.82 -16.59 1.76
N THR A 201 0.13 -15.48 1.55
CA THR A 201 0.22 -14.29 2.39
C THR A 201 -0.26 -14.65 3.80
N ARG A 202 0.58 -14.36 4.79
CA ARG A 202 0.27 -14.59 6.21
C ARG A 202 -0.32 -13.32 6.82
N LYS A 203 -1.02 -13.46 7.95
CA LYS A 203 -1.53 -12.33 8.75
C LYS A 203 -0.44 -11.29 9.02
N GLY A 204 0.76 -11.73 9.39
CA GLY A 204 1.90 -10.85 9.65
C GLY A 204 2.38 -10.05 8.43
N ASP A 205 2.24 -10.57 7.20
CA ASP A 205 2.57 -9.79 6.00
C ASP A 205 1.57 -8.64 5.82
N THR A 206 0.29 -8.95 5.98
CA THR A 206 -0.79 -7.95 5.88
C THR A 206 -0.63 -6.89 6.95
N GLU A 207 -0.38 -7.28 8.19
CA GLU A 207 -0.14 -6.37 9.32
C GLU A 207 1.10 -5.48 9.09
N PHE A 208 2.20 -6.06 8.61
CA PHE A 208 3.41 -5.33 8.27
C PHE A 208 3.13 -4.16 7.31
N PHE A 209 2.29 -4.39 6.31
CA PHE A 209 1.92 -3.36 5.34
C PHE A 209 0.85 -2.40 5.86
N GLN A 210 -0.21 -2.90 6.51
CA GLN A 210 -1.30 -2.03 6.97
C GLN A 210 -0.81 -1.01 8.00
N THR A 211 0.04 -1.41 8.93
CA THR A 211 0.59 -0.50 9.96
C THR A 211 1.47 0.62 9.38
N ARG A 212 2.01 0.44 8.16
CA ARG A 212 2.94 1.39 7.52
C ARG A 212 2.35 2.15 6.33
N LEU A 213 1.20 1.70 5.82
CA LEU A 213 0.52 2.28 4.66
C LEU A 213 -0.87 2.84 4.99
N ALA A 214 -1.40 2.56 6.18
CA ALA A 214 -2.62 3.18 6.68
C ALA A 214 -2.31 4.46 7.45
N GLY A 215 -3.33 5.31 7.59
CA GLY A 215 -3.27 6.45 8.50
C GLY A 215 -3.36 6.01 9.97
N ASP A 216 -2.58 6.63 10.86
CA ASP A 216 -2.70 6.49 12.32
C ASP A 216 -3.70 7.55 12.86
N ARG A 217 -4.43 7.23 13.93
CA ARG A 217 -5.36 8.16 14.61
C ARG A 217 -4.72 9.49 15.04
N ARG A 218 -3.39 9.50 15.25
CA ARG A 218 -2.60 10.69 15.60
C ARG A 218 -2.23 11.55 14.39
N GLN A 219 -2.43 11.06 13.17
CA GLN A 219 -2.12 11.78 11.95
C GLN A 219 -3.26 12.72 11.54
N LYS A 220 -2.89 13.88 11.00
CA LYS A 220 -3.83 14.94 10.58
C LYS A 220 -3.95 15.08 9.07
N GLY A 221 -3.43 14.12 8.29
CA GLY A 221 -3.50 14.15 6.82
C GLY A 221 -2.92 15.42 6.19
N GLY A 222 -1.88 16.00 6.82
CA GLY A 222 -1.26 17.24 6.34
C GLY A 222 -1.93 18.51 6.85
N ALA A 223 -3.11 18.44 7.47
CA ALA A 223 -3.81 19.61 8.00
C ALA A 223 -2.98 20.33 9.07
N ARG A 224 -2.86 21.66 8.96
CA ARG A 224 -2.18 22.50 9.97
C ARG A 224 -2.97 22.56 11.27
N ARG A 225 -4.29 22.66 11.16
CA ARG A 225 -5.26 22.58 12.26
C ARG A 225 -6.30 21.52 11.89
N LYS A 226 -6.71 20.71 12.85
CA LYS A 226 -7.75 19.69 12.61
C LYS A 226 -9.07 20.44 12.42
N PRO A 227 -9.86 20.15 11.37
CA PRO A 227 -11.19 20.72 11.22
C PRO A 227 -12.03 20.42 12.48
N THR A 228 -12.77 21.41 12.95
CA THR A 228 -13.75 21.21 14.04
C THR A 228 -15.03 20.61 13.49
N ASP A 229 -15.83 19.97 14.34
CA ASP A 229 -17.12 19.40 13.91
C ASP A 229 -18.04 20.48 13.33
N GLY A 230 -18.00 21.71 13.88
CA GLY A 230 -18.72 22.85 13.32
C GLY A 230 -18.23 23.29 11.92
N GLN A 231 -16.92 23.20 11.65
CA GLN A 231 -16.37 23.46 10.32
C GLN A 231 -16.74 22.38 9.30
N VAL A 232 -16.86 21.13 9.74
CA VAL A 232 -17.30 20.02 8.88
C VAL A 232 -18.81 20.12 8.61
N ALA A 233 -19.60 20.43 9.63
CA ALA A 233 -21.06 20.60 9.51
C ALA A 233 -21.43 21.78 8.57
N ASN A 234 -20.68 22.87 8.63
CA ASN A 234 -20.89 24.04 7.75
C ASN A 234 -20.07 23.97 6.45
N GLY A 235 -19.46 22.81 6.15
CA GLY A 235 -18.62 22.64 4.98
C GLY A 235 -19.41 22.62 3.67
N PRO A 236 -18.76 22.91 2.53
CA PRO A 236 -19.41 22.88 1.21
C PRO A 236 -19.70 21.45 0.71
N LEU A 237 -19.35 20.43 1.50
CA LEU A 237 -19.58 19.04 1.17
C LEU A 237 -21.00 18.65 1.58
N PRO A 238 -21.78 18.01 0.70
CA PRO A 238 -23.08 17.49 1.09
C PRO A 238 -22.90 16.48 2.23
N HIS A 239 -23.82 16.50 3.20
CA HIS A 239 -23.83 15.54 4.31
C HIS A 239 -23.94 14.06 3.87
N ARG A 240 -24.16 13.80 2.58
CA ARG A 240 -24.37 12.47 2.01
C ARG A 240 -23.59 12.36 0.70
N ASN A 241 -22.79 11.30 0.56
CA ASN A 241 -22.07 10.98 -0.68
C ASN A 241 -22.66 9.73 -1.39
N SER A 242 -23.79 9.21 -0.92
CA SER A 242 -24.36 7.95 -1.43
C SER A 242 -25.76 8.07 -2.01
N LEU A 243 -26.44 9.22 -1.91
CA LEU A 243 -27.86 9.39 -2.28
C LEU A 243 -28.83 8.37 -1.61
N VAL A 244 -28.34 7.50 -0.71
CA VAL A 244 -29.14 6.53 0.04
C VAL A 244 -29.69 7.21 1.31
N PRO A 245 -30.97 6.99 1.66
CA PRO A 245 -31.53 7.43 2.93
C PRO A 245 -30.77 6.86 4.13
N LEU A 246 -30.72 7.58 5.27
CA LEU A 246 -30.18 6.99 6.49
C LEU A 246 -31.05 5.79 6.90
N PRO A 247 -30.46 4.65 7.28
CA PRO A 247 -31.24 3.58 7.90
C PRO A 247 -31.87 4.16 9.17
N ARG A 248 -33.20 4.09 9.25
CA ARG A 248 -33.91 4.36 10.51
C ARG A 248 -33.62 3.19 11.44
N ILE A 249 -32.62 3.37 12.28
CA ILE A 249 -32.40 2.49 13.43
C ILE A 249 -33.37 2.98 14.50
N SER A 250 -34.57 2.38 14.54
CA SER A 250 -35.36 2.43 15.77
C SER A 250 -34.53 1.74 16.85
N PRO A 251 -34.32 2.33 18.04
CA PRO A 251 -33.65 1.63 19.12
C PRO A 251 -34.41 0.33 19.39
N PHE A 252 -33.71 -0.80 19.34
CA PHE A 252 -34.28 -2.05 19.84
C PHE A 252 -34.54 -1.85 21.33
N ALA A 253 -35.76 -2.10 21.80
CA ALA A 253 -36.07 -1.99 23.22
C ALA A 253 -35.09 -2.91 23.98
N PRO A 254 -34.40 -2.43 25.03
CA PRO A 254 -33.54 -3.29 25.83
C PRO A 254 -34.37 -4.48 26.34
N PRO A 255 -33.82 -5.70 26.35
CA PRO A 255 -34.53 -6.84 26.93
C PRO A 255 -34.91 -6.50 28.37
N GLN A 256 -36.16 -6.77 28.74
CA GLN A 256 -36.58 -6.58 30.13
C GLN A 256 -35.77 -7.53 31.00
N THR A 257 -35.02 -6.99 31.96
CA THR A 257 -34.37 -7.77 33.00
C THR A 257 -35.47 -8.40 33.85
N VAL A 258 -35.59 -9.73 33.79
CA VAL A 258 -36.36 -10.49 34.79
C VAL A 258 -35.57 -10.37 36.10
N VAL A 259 -36.12 -9.66 37.06
CA VAL A 259 -35.55 -9.60 38.42
C VAL A 259 -35.70 -10.99 39.02
N SER A 260 -34.60 -11.61 39.41
CA SER A 260 -34.62 -12.86 40.16
C SER A 260 -35.47 -12.69 41.41
N THR A 261 -36.47 -13.55 41.60
CA THR A 261 -37.26 -13.59 42.83
C THR A 261 -36.29 -13.69 44.02
N PRO A 262 -36.38 -12.80 45.02
CA PRO A 262 -35.58 -12.94 46.23
C PRO A 262 -35.92 -14.29 46.85
N LEU A 263 -34.90 -15.10 47.18
CA LEU A 263 -35.06 -16.25 48.05
C LEU A 263 -35.57 -15.71 49.40
N PRO A 264 -36.81 -15.99 49.82
CA PRO A 264 -37.18 -15.76 51.21
C PRO A 264 -36.39 -16.76 52.06
N GLU A 265 -36.05 -16.35 53.28
CA GLU A 265 -35.60 -17.19 54.40
C GLU A 265 -36.05 -18.65 54.27
N ILE A 266 -35.18 -19.50 53.74
CA ILE A 266 -35.22 -20.95 53.92
C ILE A 266 -33.84 -21.33 54.47
N GLU A 267 -33.54 -20.79 55.65
CA GLU A 267 -32.31 -21.14 56.38
C GLU A 267 -32.56 -21.58 57.83
N ASP A 268 -33.82 -21.68 58.27
CA ASP A 268 -34.16 -22.30 59.57
C ASP A 268 -34.94 -23.62 59.49
N ASP A 269 -35.38 -24.06 58.30
CA ASP A 269 -36.16 -25.31 58.14
C ASP A 269 -35.37 -26.45 57.45
N LEU A 270 -34.07 -26.25 57.19
CA LEU A 270 -33.16 -27.27 56.62
C LEU A 270 -32.15 -27.83 57.63
N LEU A 271 -32.32 -27.53 58.93
CA LEU A 271 -31.48 -28.05 60.02
C LEU A 271 -32.26 -28.68 61.18
N ASP A 272 -33.51 -29.12 60.96
CA ASP A 272 -34.16 -30.05 61.89
C ASP A 272 -34.01 -31.51 61.40
N LEU A 273 -32.86 -32.11 61.72
CA LEU A 273 -32.57 -33.53 61.46
C LEU A 273 -33.30 -34.48 62.44
N SER A 274 -34.24 -33.99 63.26
CA SER A 274 -34.92 -34.82 64.27
C SER A 274 -36.29 -35.37 63.84
N ASN A 275 -36.78 -35.06 62.63
CA ASN A 275 -38.11 -35.53 62.18
C ASN A 275 -38.17 -36.09 60.75
N SER A 276 -37.10 -36.74 60.29
CA SER A 276 -37.10 -37.52 59.04
C SER A 276 -37.86 -38.84 59.20
N THR A 277 -39.15 -38.85 58.82
CA THR A 277 -39.93 -40.08 58.59
C THR A 277 -40.38 -40.13 57.13
N ASP A 278 -39.44 -40.35 56.19
CA ASP A 278 -39.77 -40.66 54.80
C ASP A 278 -39.11 -41.98 54.35
N PRO A 279 -39.88 -43.05 54.08
CA PRO A 279 -39.39 -44.42 53.87
C PRO A 279 -38.81 -44.70 52.47
N LEU A 280 -38.53 -43.70 51.64
CA LEU A 280 -38.08 -43.90 50.25
C LEU A 280 -36.57 -43.75 50.03
N LEU A 281 -35.78 -43.71 51.11
CA LEU A 281 -34.32 -43.54 51.05
C LEU A 281 -33.56 -44.82 51.46
N ASN A 282 -33.99 -46.00 50.99
CA ASN A 282 -33.22 -47.25 51.16
C ASN A 282 -33.51 -48.28 50.06
N SER A 283 -33.20 -47.93 48.81
CA SER A 283 -32.97 -48.95 47.78
C SER A 283 -31.73 -48.61 46.95
N GLU A 284 -30.60 -49.13 47.44
CA GLU A 284 -29.40 -49.61 46.75
C GLU A 284 -29.08 -49.05 45.36
N ILE A 285 -28.02 -48.22 45.32
CA ILE A 285 -27.29 -47.87 44.09
C ILE A 285 -26.21 -48.93 43.88
N ASP A 286 -26.45 -49.82 42.92
CA ASP A 286 -25.45 -50.76 42.42
C ASP A 286 -24.45 -50.00 41.54
N THR A 287 -23.18 -49.97 41.94
CA THR A 287 -22.14 -49.13 41.34
C THR A 287 -21.31 -49.95 40.36
N CYS A 288 -21.46 -49.68 39.06
CA CYS A 288 -20.47 -50.11 38.07
C CYS A 288 -19.47 -48.98 37.83
N ASN A 289 -18.29 -49.12 38.44
CA ASN A 289 -17.09 -48.32 38.19
C ASN A 289 -16.45 -48.75 36.86
N TYR A 290 -16.05 -47.79 36.03
CA TYR A 290 -15.10 -48.03 34.95
C TYR A 290 -13.84 -47.18 35.21
N GLU A 291 -12.82 -47.84 35.75
CA GLU A 291 -11.43 -47.49 35.48
C GLU A 291 -10.87 -48.60 34.59
N THR A 292 -10.32 -48.24 33.44
CA THR A 292 -8.96 -48.61 32.96
C THR A 292 -8.86 -48.49 31.44
N TYR A 293 -7.76 -47.87 31.04
CA TYR A 293 -7.26 -47.78 29.67
C TYR A 293 -6.21 -48.89 29.50
N THR A 294 -6.30 -49.74 28.47
CA THR A 294 -5.20 -50.37 27.70
C THR A 294 -5.78 -51.51 26.86
N GLY A 295 -5.61 -51.47 25.54
CA GLY A 295 -6.18 -52.51 24.67
C GLY A 295 -6.50 -52.06 23.26
N CYS A 296 -5.52 -51.79 22.38
CA CYS A 296 -4.06 -51.71 22.54
C CYS A 296 -3.49 -51.17 21.22
#